data_AF-A0A2G9NHE6-F1
#
_entry.id   AF-A0A2G9NHE6-F1
#
_cell.length_a   1.000
_cell.length_b   1.000
_cell.length_c   1.000
_cell.angle_alpha   90.00
_cell.angle_beta   90.00
_cell.angle_gamma   90.00
#
_symmetry.space_group_name_H-M   'P 1'
#
loop_
_entity.id
_entity.type
_entity.pdbx_description
1 polymer ?
#
loop_
_entity_poly.entity_id
_entity_poly.type
_entity_poly.pdbx_seq_one_letter_code
_entity_poly.pdbx_strand_id
1 'polypeptide(L)'
;MVGNKHVFWQALVFTIIIFVIGLIFGFFIESYLAGQIEYSLAKSEINLLDEQVRIRAIGGFDIDCDKSKRGLFEFADRIYSEALKLEEQSSSSQFDKETFDLLHKRYDLLRTMLWVESNEIKELCGDNFHTLTYLYESETTNTGVRAKQLYFSRLLAEIKDEHPEDILLIPIAIDTGLSSLEMIIENYEITDFPVVVINGEIKVSEVVTKSEFEKIVFE
;
A
#
# COMPACT_ATOMS: atom_id res chain seq x y z
N MET A 1 -24.47 -32.07 56.59
CA MET A 1 -24.04 -31.37 55.36
C MET A 1 -22.78 -30.56 55.64
N VAL A 2 -21.65 -31.23 55.85
CA VAL A 2 -20.34 -30.60 56.08
C VAL A 2 -19.39 -31.44 55.24
N GLY A 3 -18.99 -30.95 54.06
CA GLY A 3 -18.16 -31.77 53.16
C GLY A 3 -17.90 -31.24 51.75
N ASN A 4 -18.59 -30.19 51.27
CA ASN A 4 -18.38 -29.69 49.91
C ASN A 4 -17.68 -28.31 49.81
N LYS A 5 -17.45 -27.59 50.92
CA LYS A 5 -16.83 -26.25 50.86
C LYS A 5 -15.36 -26.27 50.42
N HIS A 6 -14.64 -27.36 50.71
CA HIS A 6 -13.22 -27.50 50.32
C HIS A 6 -13.04 -27.65 48.81
N VAL A 7 -13.95 -28.37 48.14
CA VAL A 7 -13.89 -28.59 46.68
C VAL A 7 -14.11 -27.27 45.93
N PHE A 8 -15.07 -26.45 46.36
CA PHE A 8 -15.30 -25.12 45.77
C PHE A 8 -14.10 -24.19 45.93
N TRP A 9 -13.44 -24.21 47.09
CA TRP A 9 -12.26 -23.37 47.33
C TRP A 9 -11.06 -23.81 46.48
N GLN A 10 -10.85 -25.12 46.34
CA GLN A 10 -9.79 -25.65 45.48
C GLN A 10 -10.04 -25.28 44.01
N ALA A 11 -11.27 -25.43 43.51
CA ALA A 11 -11.62 -25.04 42.14
C ALA A 11 -11.41 -23.55 41.88
N LEU A 12 -11.79 -22.68 42.83
CA LEU A 12 -11.57 -21.23 42.73
C LEU A 12 -10.07 -20.90 42.59
N VAL A 13 -9.23 -21.51 43.44
CA VAL A 13 -7.77 -21.31 43.39
C VAL A 13 -7.20 -21.77 42.05
N PHE A 14 -7.61 -22.94 41.54
CA PHE A 14 -7.17 -23.41 40.23
C PHE A 14 -7.58 -22.47 39.09
N THR A 15 -8.82 -21.98 39.09
CA THR A 15 -9.28 -21.02 38.08
C THR A 15 -8.49 -19.73 38.12
N ILE A 16 -8.20 -19.20 39.32
CA ILE A 16 -7.37 -17.99 39.47
C ILE A 16 -5.97 -18.22 38.91
N ILE A 17 -5.35 -19.37 39.21
CA ILE A 17 -4.01 -19.70 38.70
C ILE A 17 -4.01 -19.78 37.18
N ILE A 18 -4.95 -20.52 36.58
CA ILE A 18 -5.07 -20.65 35.12
C ILE A 18 -5.32 -19.28 34.49
N PHE A 19 -6.17 -18.46 35.10
CA PHE A 19 -6.46 -17.11 34.62
C PHE A 19 -5.23 -16.20 34.67
N VAL A 20 -4.48 -16.20 35.77
CA VAL A 20 -3.24 -15.42 35.90
C VAL A 20 -2.19 -15.88 34.88
N ILE A 21 -2.04 -17.19 34.67
CA ILE A 21 -1.16 -17.73 33.63
C ILE A 21 -1.61 -17.24 32.25
N GLY A 22 -2.91 -17.32 31.96
CA GLY A 22 -3.48 -16.83 30.71
C GLY A 22 -3.24 -15.34 30.48
N LEU A 23 -3.38 -14.51 31.53
CA LEU A 23 -3.09 -13.08 31.45
C LEU A 23 -1.60 -12.79 31.21
N ILE A 24 -0.70 -13.50 31.88
CA ILE A 24 0.74 -13.36 31.66
C ILE A 24 1.09 -13.74 30.21
N PHE A 25 0.59 -14.87 29.73
CA PHE A 25 0.79 -15.29 28.34
C PHE A 25 0.22 -14.29 27.34
N GLY A 26 -0.99 -13.77 27.59
CA GLY A 26 -1.60 -12.72 26.76
C GLY A 26 -0.72 -11.48 26.68
N PHE A 27 -0.24 -10.99 27.82
CA PHE A 27 0.65 -9.84 27.89
C PHE A 27 1.98 -10.06 27.13
N PHE A 28 2.58 -11.25 27.23
CA PHE A 28 3.79 -11.57 26.48
C PHE A 28 3.56 -11.57 24.96
N ILE A 29 2.44 -12.11 24.49
CA ILE A 29 2.10 -12.13 23.07
C ILE A 29 1.87 -10.69 22.57
N GLU A 30 1.11 -9.90 23.31
CA GLU A 30 0.81 -8.51 22.97
C GLU A 30 2.07 -7.65 22.92
N SER A 31 2.96 -7.79 23.92
CA SER A 31 4.23 -7.06 23.95
C SER A 31 5.15 -7.44 22.78
N TYR A 32 5.18 -8.72 22.40
CA TYR A 32 5.95 -9.17 21.23
C TYR A 32 5.39 -8.59 19.92
N LEU A 33 4.07 -8.57 19.76
CA LEU A 33 3.40 -7.98 18.60
C LEU A 33 3.65 -6.47 18.52
N ALA A 34 3.52 -5.75 19.63
CA ALA A 34 3.79 -4.32 19.70
C ALA A 34 5.23 -3.99 19.27
N GLY A 35 6.22 -4.76 19.73
CA GLY A 35 7.62 -4.58 19.33
C GLY A 35 7.88 -4.83 17.84
N GLN A 36 7.18 -5.79 17.22
CA GLN A 36 7.28 -6.00 15.77
C GLN A 36 6.70 -4.82 14.97
N ILE A 37 5.59 -4.26 15.43
CA ILE A 37 4.95 -3.10 14.81
C ILE A 37 5.88 -1.89 14.90
N GLU A 38 6.43 -1.58 16.08
CA GLU A 38 7.39 -0.48 16.25
C GLU A 38 8.61 -0.62 15.34
N TYR A 39 9.20 -1.82 15.28
CA TYR A 39 10.33 -2.08 14.39
C TYR A 39 9.96 -1.90 12.91
N SER A 40 8.78 -2.39 12.49
CA SER A 40 8.27 -2.21 11.13
C SER A 40 8.07 -0.74 10.78
N LEU A 41 7.50 0.04 11.70
CA LEU A 41 7.30 1.48 11.54
C LEU A 41 8.65 2.21 11.40
N ALA A 42 9.61 1.96 12.29
CA ALA A 42 10.93 2.58 12.24
C ALA A 42 11.70 2.22 10.95
N LYS A 43 11.68 0.94 10.56
CA LYS A 43 12.29 0.51 9.30
C LYS A 43 11.70 1.24 8.10
N SER A 44 10.41 1.49 8.14
CA SER A 44 9.70 2.13 7.05
C SER A 44 9.90 3.64 6.99
N GLU A 45 10.04 4.29 8.14
CA GLU A 45 10.48 5.68 8.22
C GLU A 45 11.87 5.83 7.60
N ILE A 46 12.79 4.90 7.88
CA ILE A 46 14.12 4.87 7.25
C ILE A 46 13.98 4.71 5.73
N ASN A 47 13.15 3.78 5.25
CA ASN A 47 12.92 3.60 3.81
C ASN A 47 12.35 4.88 3.16
N LEU A 48 11.41 5.57 3.82
CA LEU A 48 10.85 6.84 3.34
C LEU A 48 11.91 7.95 3.25
N LEU A 49 12.80 8.04 4.24
CA LEU A 49 13.85 9.03 4.25
C LEU A 49 14.93 8.73 3.20
N ASP A 50 15.28 7.45 3.04
CA ASP A 50 16.20 6.99 1.99
C ASP A 50 15.63 7.31 0.59
N GLU A 51 14.32 7.09 0.40
CA GLU A 51 13.60 7.44 -0.82
C GLU A 51 13.68 8.94 -1.15
N GLN A 52 13.37 9.79 -0.16
CA GLN A 52 13.47 11.24 -0.35
C GLN A 52 14.89 11.70 -0.67
N VAL A 53 15.91 11.03 -0.12
CA VAL A 53 17.31 11.31 -0.46
C VAL A 53 17.60 10.86 -1.89
N ARG A 54 17.09 9.70 -2.32
CA ARG A 54 17.28 9.18 -3.68
C ARG A 54 16.66 10.08 -4.74
N ILE A 55 15.40 10.48 -4.57
CA ILE A 55 14.71 11.45 -5.46
C ILE A 55 15.54 12.73 -5.61
N ARG A 56 16.05 13.28 -4.50
CA ARG A 56 16.90 14.49 -4.55
C ARG A 56 18.27 14.24 -5.20
N ALA A 57 18.81 13.03 -5.09
CA ALA A 57 20.10 12.66 -5.67
C ALA A 57 20.00 12.46 -7.20
N ILE A 58 18.89 11.95 -7.70
CA ILE A 58 18.59 11.82 -9.14
C ILE A 58 18.84 13.18 -9.83
N GLY A 59 18.33 14.28 -9.29
CA GLY A 59 18.57 15.62 -9.86
C GLY A 59 20.02 16.15 -9.82
N GLY A 60 20.96 15.47 -9.13
CA GLY A 60 22.29 16.01 -8.82
C GLY A 60 23.51 15.19 -9.32
N PHE A 61 23.32 13.97 -9.80
CA PHE A 61 24.40 13.06 -10.20
C PHE A 61 24.20 12.46 -11.60
N ASP A 62 25.27 11.91 -12.18
CA ASP A 62 25.19 11.15 -13.44
C ASP A 62 24.47 9.82 -13.18
N ILE A 63 23.29 9.65 -13.79
CA ILE A 63 22.37 8.56 -13.49
C ILE A 63 22.59 7.38 -14.43
N ASP A 64 22.77 6.20 -13.85
CA ASP A 64 22.66 4.93 -14.55
C ASP A 64 21.18 4.53 -14.66
N CYS A 65 20.58 4.74 -15.84
CA CYS A 65 19.16 4.52 -16.10
C CYS A 65 18.69 3.09 -15.83
N ASP A 66 19.52 2.08 -16.09
CA ASP A 66 19.18 0.68 -15.84
C ASP A 66 19.13 0.39 -14.33
N LYS A 67 20.06 0.98 -13.57
CA LYS A 67 20.04 0.87 -12.10
C LYS A 67 18.87 1.62 -11.49
N SER A 68 18.54 2.80 -11.99
CA SER A 68 17.39 3.59 -11.50
C SER A 68 16.07 2.89 -11.80
N LYS A 69 15.87 2.37 -13.02
CA LYS A 69 14.70 1.56 -13.37
C LYS A 69 14.57 0.36 -12.43
N ARG A 70 15.66 -0.38 -12.22
CA ARG A 70 15.64 -1.56 -11.33
C ARG A 70 15.31 -1.17 -9.88
N GLY A 71 15.93 -0.10 -9.37
CA GLY A 71 15.66 0.40 -8.03
C GLY A 71 14.20 0.81 -7.84
N LEU A 72 13.61 1.46 -8.84
CA LEU A 72 12.19 1.86 -8.86
C LEU A 72 11.25 0.65 -8.79
N PHE A 73 11.51 -0.40 -9.59
CA PHE A 73 10.72 -1.63 -9.57
C PHE A 73 10.89 -2.40 -8.25
N GLU A 74 12.12 -2.52 -7.74
CA GLU A 74 12.39 -3.12 -6.43
C GLU A 74 11.72 -2.34 -5.28
N PHE A 75 11.58 -1.02 -5.40
CA PHE A 75 10.85 -0.21 -4.45
C PHE A 75 9.34 -0.48 -4.53
N ALA A 76 8.77 -0.56 -5.73
CA ALA A 76 7.37 -0.90 -5.94
C ALA A 76 7.01 -2.29 -5.38
N ASP A 77 7.83 -3.30 -5.67
CA ASP A 77 7.65 -4.67 -5.17
C ASP A 77 7.70 -4.73 -3.64
N ARG A 78 8.59 -3.93 -3.04
CA ARG A 78 8.68 -3.81 -1.58
C ARG A 78 7.43 -3.19 -0.98
N ILE A 79 6.95 -2.07 -1.53
CA ILE A 79 5.68 -1.44 -1.12
C ILE A 79 4.55 -2.46 -1.16
N TYR A 80 4.44 -3.22 -2.26
CA TYR A 80 3.41 -4.25 -2.43
C TYR A 80 3.53 -5.37 -1.39
N SER A 81 4.74 -5.93 -1.23
CA SER A 81 4.98 -7.05 -0.29
C SER A 81 4.77 -6.66 1.18
N GLU A 82 5.08 -5.41 1.55
CA GLU A 82 4.84 -4.90 2.89
C GLU A 82 3.34 -4.64 3.13
N ALA A 83 2.63 -4.11 2.13
CA ALA A 83 1.19 -3.92 2.20
C ALA A 83 0.46 -5.27 2.38
N LEU A 84 0.84 -6.31 1.64
CA LEU A 84 0.24 -7.65 1.74
C LEU A 84 0.43 -8.26 3.14
N LYS A 85 1.63 -8.16 3.70
CA LYS A 85 1.92 -8.67 5.07
C LYS A 85 1.06 -7.98 6.12
N LEU A 86 0.80 -6.69 5.95
CA LEU A 86 0.01 -5.95 6.91
C LEU A 86 -1.49 -6.20 6.75
N GLU A 87 -1.97 -6.40 5.53
CA GLU A 87 -3.36 -6.84 5.30
C GLU A 87 -3.62 -8.22 5.93
N GLU A 88 -2.67 -9.15 5.81
CA GLU A 88 -2.74 -10.46 6.48
C GLU A 88 -2.78 -10.27 8.01
N GLN A 89 -1.90 -9.44 8.57
CA GLN A 89 -1.89 -9.15 10.00
C GLN A 89 -3.18 -8.47 10.47
N SER A 90 -3.75 -7.54 9.69
CA SER A 90 -4.98 -6.84 10.03
C SER A 90 -6.22 -7.70 9.94
N SER A 91 -6.25 -8.68 9.02
CA SER A 91 -7.35 -9.64 8.95
C SER A 91 -7.42 -10.56 10.17
N SER A 92 -6.29 -10.75 10.86
CA SER A 92 -6.14 -11.67 12.00
C SER A 92 -6.21 -11.01 13.38
N SER A 93 -6.09 -9.68 13.45
CA SER A 93 -6.04 -8.92 14.70
C SER A 93 -7.17 -7.87 14.73
N GLN A 94 -7.67 -7.55 15.93
CA GLN A 94 -8.57 -6.41 16.13
C GLN A 94 -7.76 -5.11 16.12
N PHE A 95 -7.10 -4.78 15.01
CA PHE A 95 -6.53 -3.45 14.90
C PHE A 95 -7.66 -2.42 14.99
N ASP A 96 -7.38 -1.35 15.72
CA ASP A 96 -8.25 -0.20 15.72
C ASP A 96 -8.29 0.41 14.32
N LYS A 97 -9.46 0.91 13.91
CA LYS A 97 -9.69 1.52 12.60
C LYS A 97 -8.67 2.62 12.33
N GLU A 98 -8.32 3.40 13.36
CA GLU A 98 -7.34 4.50 13.26
C GLU A 98 -5.94 4.02 12.85
N THR A 99 -5.48 2.87 13.35
CA THR A 99 -4.16 2.34 13.02
C THR A 99 -4.13 1.85 11.57
N PHE A 100 -5.22 1.23 11.13
CA PHE A 100 -5.38 0.77 9.76
C PHE A 100 -5.43 1.94 8.77
N ASP A 101 -6.19 2.99 9.08
CA ASP A 101 -6.28 4.20 8.26
C ASP A 101 -4.92 4.90 8.15
N LEU A 102 -4.18 5.02 9.26
CA LEU A 102 -2.83 5.60 9.25
C LEU A 102 -1.88 4.81 8.34
N LEU A 103 -1.99 3.48 8.37
CA LEU A 103 -1.16 2.61 7.56
C LEU A 103 -1.48 2.74 6.06
N HIS A 104 -2.75 2.78 5.70
CA HIS A 104 -3.18 3.03 4.32
C HIS A 104 -2.61 4.34 3.79
N LYS A 105 -2.79 5.44 4.53
CA LYS A 105 -2.22 6.76 4.18
C LYS A 105 -0.72 6.70 3.95
N ARG A 106 0.01 5.92 4.77
CA ARG A 106 1.45 5.75 4.61
C ARG A 106 1.81 5.06 3.30
N TYR A 107 1.08 4.02 2.91
CA TYR A 107 1.33 3.35 1.63
C TYR A 107 0.96 4.22 0.44
N ASP A 108 -0.14 4.96 0.50
CA ASP A 108 -0.51 5.87 -0.56
C ASP A 108 0.52 7.00 -0.70
N LEU A 109 1.15 7.44 0.40
CA LEU A 109 2.29 8.36 0.36
C LEU A 109 3.51 7.73 -0.35
N LEU A 110 3.88 6.49 -0.01
CA LEU A 110 4.98 5.76 -0.66
C LEU A 110 4.72 5.60 -2.17
N ARG A 111 3.49 5.26 -2.55
CA ARG A 111 3.09 5.12 -3.96
C ARG A 111 3.05 6.47 -4.67
N THR A 112 2.70 7.55 -3.98
CA THR A 112 2.82 8.91 -4.51
C THR A 112 4.28 9.27 -4.76
N MET A 113 5.21 8.93 -3.85
CA MET A 113 6.64 9.11 -4.08
C MET A 113 7.14 8.28 -5.26
N LEU A 114 6.71 7.01 -5.35
CA LEU A 114 7.00 6.13 -6.48
C LEU A 114 6.53 6.74 -7.81
N TRP A 115 5.34 7.35 -7.84
CA TRP A 115 4.83 8.03 -9.02
C TRP A 115 5.70 9.23 -9.41
N VAL A 116 6.07 10.09 -8.46
CA VAL A 116 6.96 11.23 -8.69
C VAL A 116 8.32 10.77 -9.22
N GLU A 117 8.96 9.82 -8.54
CA GLU A 117 10.27 9.28 -8.94
C GLU A 117 10.20 8.64 -10.33
N SER A 118 9.11 7.93 -10.64
CA SER A 118 8.92 7.31 -11.95
C SER A 118 8.89 8.36 -13.07
N ASN A 119 8.24 9.50 -12.85
CA ASN A 119 8.21 10.59 -13.83
C ASN A 119 9.59 11.23 -13.99
N GLU A 120 10.31 11.50 -12.89
CA GLU A 120 11.67 12.06 -12.94
C GLU A 120 12.65 11.14 -13.70
N ILE A 121 12.60 9.83 -13.44
CA ILE A 121 13.42 8.86 -14.16
C ILE A 121 13.06 8.86 -15.64
N LYS A 122 11.77 8.92 -16.01
CA LYS A 122 11.36 8.96 -17.43
C LYS A 122 11.80 10.24 -18.13
N GLU A 123 11.75 11.39 -17.46
CA GLU A 123 12.27 12.66 -18.02
C GLU A 123 13.78 12.59 -18.30
N LEU A 124 14.54 11.90 -17.46
CA LEU A 124 16.01 11.81 -17.59
C LEU A 124 16.48 10.67 -18.50
N CYS A 125 15.78 9.54 -18.48
CA CYS A 125 16.19 8.28 -19.12
C CYS A 125 15.34 7.88 -20.34
N GLY A 126 14.25 8.59 -20.60
CA GLY A 126 13.27 8.25 -21.64
C GLY A 126 12.29 7.14 -21.24
N ASP A 127 11.44 6.75 -22.20
CA ASP A 127 10.34 5.81 -22.01
C ASP A 127 10.76 4.33 -22.03
N ASN A 128 11.63 3.91 -21.11
CA ASN A 128 12.13 2.52 -21.02
C ASN A 128 11.16 1.56 -20.28
N PHE A 129 10.03 2.07 -19.82
CA PHE A 129 8.94 1.34 -19.16
C PHE A 129 7.67 2.21 -19.14
N HIS A 130 6.52 1.59 -18.94
CA HIS A 130 5.22 2.24 -18.84
C HIS A 130 4.80 2.38 -17.38
N THR A 131 4.30 3.56 -17.00
CA THR A 131 3.70 3.78 -15.68
C THR A 131 2.19 3.77 -15.79
N LEU A 132 1.53 2.98 -14.94
CA LEU A 132 0.08 2.92 -14.82
C LEU A 132 -0.31 3.39 -13.42
N THR A 133 -0.58 4.68 -13.27
CA THR A 133 -1.02 5.24 -11.99
C THR A 133 -2.54 5.13 -11.88
N TYR A 134 -3.03 4.24 -11.04
CA TYR A 134 -4.45 3.97 -10.85
C TYR A 134 -4.98 4.70 -9.63
N LEU A 135 -5.76 5.75 -9.85
CA LEU A 135 -6.36 6.59 -8.81
C LEU A 135 -7.80 6.13 -8.55
N TYR A 136 -8.11 5.82 -7.28
CA TYR A 136 -9.41 5.26 -6.88
C TYR A 136 -9.89 5.78 -5.52
N GLU A 137 -11.20 5.63 -5.25
CA GLU A 137 -11.80 5.93 -3.95
C GLU A 137 -11.78 4.68 -3.05
N SER A 138 -11.16 4.76 -1.88
CA SER A 138 -11.11 3.64 -0.92
C SER A 138 -12.48 3.35 -0.31
N GLU A 139 -13.23 4.39 0.05
CA GLU A 139 -14.59 4.29 0.60
C GLU A 139 -15.61 4.96 -0.36
N THR A 140 -16.20 4.18 -1.27
CA THR A 140 -17.28 4.67 -2.15
C THR A 140 -18.61 3.96 -1.90
N THR A 141 -19.68 4.75 -1.79
CA THR A 141 -21.06 4.23 -1.69
C THR A 141 -21.73 4.08 -3.06
N ASN A 142 -21.11 4.64 -4.11
CA ASN A 142 -21.64 4.57 -5.47
C ASN A 142 -21.33 3.20 -6.10
N THR A 143 -22.37 2.43 -6.39
CA THR A 143 -22.24 1.09 -6.97
C THR A 143 -21.59 1.09 -8.36
N GLY A 144 -21.80 2.15 -9.14
CA GLY A 144 -21.17 2.31 -10.45
C GLY A 144 -19.67 2.55 -10.35
N VAL A 145 -19.26 3.44 -9.44
CA VAL A 145 -17.83 3.70 -9.15
C VAL A 145 -17.16 2.43 -8.65
N ARG A 146 -17.78 1.72 -7.70
CA ARG A 146 -17.28 0.45 -7.17
C ARG A 146 -17.11 -0.62 -8.27
N ALA A 147 -18.06 -0.72 -9.19
CA ALA A 147 -17.98 -1.66 -10.31
C ALA A 147 -16.84 -1.30 -11.27
N LYS A 148 -16.68 0.00 -11.61
CA LYS A 148 -15.55 0.49 -12.41
C LYS A 148 -14.21 0.21 -11.71
N GLN A 149 -14.11 0.42 -10.40
CA GLN A 149 -12.90 0.13 -9.64
C GLN A 149 -12.53 -1.35 -9.64
N LEU A 150 -13.52 -2.23 -9.46
CA LEU A 150 -13.31 -3.68 -9.54
C LEU A 150 -12.87 -4.12 -10.94
N TYR A 151 -13.39 -3.46 -11.98
CA TYR A 151 -12.97 -3.71 -13.36
C TYR A 151 -11.51 -3.31 -13.58
N PHE A 152 -11.15 -2.05 -13.30
CA PHE A 152 -9.78 -1.56 -13.49
C PHE A 152 -8.76 -2.31 -12.65
N SER A 153 -9.04 -2.59 -11.37
CA SER A 153 -8.12 -3.35 -10.52
C SER A 153 -7.77 -4.72 -11.10
N ARG A 154 -8.75 -5.44 -11.68
CA ARG A 154 -8.52 -6.72 -12.35
C ARG A 154 -7.77 -6.58 -13.66
N LEU A 155 -8.21 -5.64 -14.51
CA LEU A 155 -7.57 -5.39 -15.80
C LEU A 155 -6.09 -5.03 -15.63
N LEU A 156 -5.79 -4.11 -14.72
CA LEU A 156 -4.43 -3.63 -14.48
C LEU A 156 -3.55 -4.70 -13.84
N ALA A 157 -4.10 -5.52 -12.94
CA ALA A 157 -3.38 -6.66 -12.37
C ALA A 157 -3.01 -7.67 -13.47
N GLU A 158 -3.97 -8.03 -14.33
CA GLU A 158 -3.71 -8.95 -15.45
C GLU A 158 -2.64 -8.42 -16.41
N ILE A 159 -2.69 -7.13 -16.73
CA ILE A 159 -1.70 -6.46 -17.57
C ILE A 159 -0.30 -6.42 -16.91
N LYS A 160 -0.22 -6.13 -15.61
CA LYS A 160 1.04 -6.15 -14.85
C LYS A 160 1.62 -7.56 -14.79
N ASP A 161 0.79 -8.58 -14.61
CA ASP A 161 1.22 -9.99 -14.54
C ASP A 161 1.79 -10.48 -15.88
N GLU A 162 1.26 -10.00 -17.01
CA GLU A 162 1.75 -10.33 -18.35
C GLU A 162 3.02 -9.55 -18.73
N HIS A 163 3.21 -8.36 -18.18
CA HIS A 163 4.32 -7.46 -18.49
C HIS A 163 5.07 -6.96 -17.23
N PRO A 164 5.64 -7.87 -16.41
CA PRO A 164 6.17 -7.53 -15.10
C PRO A 164 7.38 -6.59 -15.13
N GLU A 165 8.17 -6.60 -16.20
CA GLU A 165 9.40 -5.79 -16.33
C GLU A 165 9.18 -4.47 -17.12
N ASP A 166 8.04 -4.37 -17.81
CA ASP A 166 7.71 -3.24 -18.68
C ASP A 166 6.70 -2.32 -18.03
N ILE A 167 5.89 -2.82 -17.09
CA ILE A 167 4.82 -2.06 -16.46
C ILE A 167 5.10 -1.82 -14.98
N LEU A 168 5.07 -0.55 -14.59
CA LEU A 168 5.04 -0.11 -13.22
C LEU A 168 3.60 0.29 -12.84
N LEU A 169 2.89 -0.60 -12.13
CA LEU A 169 1.53 -0.36 -11.65
C LEU A 169 1.57 0.33 -10.27
N ILE A 170 0.92 1.50 -10.17
CA ILE A 170 0.93 2.34 -8.96
C ILE A 170 -0.52 2.64 -8.54
N PRO A 171 -1.16 1.81 -7.69
CA PRO A 171 -2.54 2.02 -7.24
C PRO A 171 -2.59 2.97 -6.03
N ILE A 172 -3.26 4.12 -6.12
CA ILE A 172 -3.29 5.13 -5.05
C ILE A 172 -4.75 5.46 -4.69
N ALA A 173 -5.06 5.38 -3.39
CA ALA A 173 -6.33 5.89 -2.87
C ALA A 173 -6.31 7.42 -2.75
N ILE A 174 -7.29 8.09 -3.35
CA ILE A 174 -7.33 9.56 -3.42
C ILE A 174 -7.93 10.23 -2.18
N ASP A 175 -8.73 9.49 -1.42
CA ASP A 175 -9.46 9.90 -0.23
C ASP A 175 -8.64 9.78 1.07
N THR A 176 -7.31 9.82 0.94
CA THR A 176 -6.36 9.64 2.04
C THR A 176 -6.08 10.94 2.81
N GLY A 177 -6.39 12.11 2.23
CA GLY A 177 -6.09 13.42 2.79
C GLY A 177 -4.59 13.77 2.78
N LEU A 178 -3.85 13.22 1.81
CA LEU A 178 -2.46 13.54 1.57
C LEU A 178 -2.37 14.79 0.69
N SER A 179 -1.92 15.91 1.26
CA SER A 179 -1.80 17.18 0.53
C SER A 179 -0.85 17.11 -0.67
N SER A 180 0.17 16.24 -0.62
CA SER A 180 1.08 16.00 -1.74
C SER A 180 0.37 15.36 -2.93
N LEU A 181 -0.54 14.41 -2.67
CA LEU A 181 -1.33 13.75 -3.70
C LEU A 181 -2.38 14.71 -4.27
N GLU A 182 -3.06 15.48 -3.41
CA GLU A 182 -4.04 16.49 -3.83
C GLU A 182 -3.42 17.49 -4.81
N MET A 183 -2.22 18.02 -4.49
CA MET A 183 -1.50 18.93 -5.36
C MET A 183 -1.15 18.31 -6.73
N ILE A 184 -0.76 17.02 -6.75
CA ILE A 184 -0.46 16.32 -8.00
C ILE A 184 -1.74 16.15 -8.83
N ILE A 185 -2.84 15.70 -8.21
CA ILE A 185 -4.15 15.54 -8.85
C ILE A 185 -4.63 16.86 -9.47
N GLU A 186 -4.50 17.96 -8.73
CA GLU A 186 -4.83 19.31 -9.20
C GLU A 186 -3.96 19.73 -10.38
N ASN A 187 -2.65 19.54 -10.30
CA ASN A 187 -1.70 19.88 -11.36
C ASN A 187 -1.96 19.08 -12.64
N TYR A 188 -2.37 17.82 -12.51
CA TYR A 188 -2.78 16.99 -13.63
C TYR A 188 -4.21 17.27 -14.10
N GLU A 189 -4.97 18.18 -13.48
CA GLU A 189 -6.38 18.46 -13.81
C GLU A 189 -7.24 17.18 -13.85
N ILE A 190 -7.16 16.36 -12.80
CA ILE A 190 -7.93 15.12 -12.68
C ILE A 190 -9.18 15.40 -11.84
N THR A 191 -10.35 15.24 -12.46
CA THR A 191 -11.64 15.56 -11.83
C THR A 191 -12.52 14.35 -11.54
N ASP A 192 -12.29 13.23 -12.24
CA ASP A 192 -13.19 12.07 -12.23
C ASP A 192 -12.44 10.81 -11.78
N PHE A 193 -13.09 10.01 -10.94
CA PHE A 193 -12.55 8.78 -10.36
C PHE A 193 -13.52 7.60 -10.55
N PRO A 194 -13.00 6.36 -10.71
CA PRO A 194 -11.58 6.03 -10.83
C PRO A 194 -10.99 6.44 -12.19
N VAL A 195 -9.66 6.63 -12.23
CA VAL A 195 -8.93 6.95 -13.45
C VAL A 195 -7.57 6.25 -13.46
N VAL A 196 -7.11 5.86 -14.65
CA VAL A 196 -5.73 5.41 -14.87
C VAL A 196 -4.98 6.50 -15.63
N VAL A 197 -3.88 6.97 -15.07
CA VAL A 197 -2.93 7.87 -15.73
C VAL A 197 -1.78 7.03 -16.28
N ILE A 198 -1.66 7.00 -17.59
CA ILE A 198 -0.65 6.22 -18.31
C ILE A 198 0.49 7.18 -18.66
N ASN A 199 1.71 6.82 -18.26
CA ASN A 199 2.92 7.57 -18.56
C ASN A 199 2.91 9.05 -18.11
N GLY A 200 2.03 9.40 -17.17
CA GLY A 200 1.84 10.78 -16.73
C GLY A 200 1.06 11.66 -17.72
N GLU A 201 0.56 11.12 -18.84
CA GLU A 201 -0.03 11.95 -19.90
C GLU A 201 -1.47 11.56 -20.22
N ILE A 202 -1.70 10.27 -20.51
CA ILE A 202 -2.99 9.79 -21.00
C ILE A 202 -3.87 9.40 -19.80
N LYS A 203 -5.10 9.94 -19.75
CA LYS A 203 -6.09 9.64 -18.71
C LYS A 203 -7.18 8.72 -19.26
N VAL A 204 -7.40 7.59 -18.60
CA VAL A 204 -8.44 6.62 -18.96
C VAL A 204 -9.40 6.44 -17.79
N SER A 205 -10.61 7.00 -17.89
CA SER A 205 -11.68 6.89 -16.89
C SER A 205 -12.87 6.03 -17.36
N GLU A 206 -12.90 5.71 -18.66
CA GLU A 206 -13.95 4.87 -19.24
C GLU A 206 -13.53 3.41 -19.31
N VAL A 207 -14.52 2.53 -19.20
CA VAL A 207 -14.32 1.08 -19.28
C VAL A 207 -14.00 0.74 -20.73
N VAL A 208 -12.77 0.31 -20.97
CA VAL A 208 -12.25 -0.15 -22.25
C VAL A 208 -11.89 -1.62 -22.16
N THR A 209 -11.90 -2.35 -23.27
CA THR A 209 -11.46 -3.76 -23.28
C THR A 209 -9.96 -3.87 -23.06
N LYS A 210 -9.49 -5.07 -22.66
CA LYS A 210 -8.04 -5.33 -22.47
C LYS A 210 -7.22 -5.00 -23.71
N SER A 211 -7.66 -5.44 -24.89
CA SER A 211 -6.95 -5.18 -26.14
C SER A 211 -6.92 -3.69 -26.51
N GLU A 212 -7.99 -2.94 -26.21
CA GLU A 212 -7.98 -1.49 -26.40
C GLU A 212 -7.02 -0.81 -25.42
N PHE A 213 -7.02 -1.25 -24.16
CA PHE A 213 -6.13 -0.71 -23.14
C PHE A 213 -4.65 -0.97 -23.47
N GLU A 214 -4.29 -2.18 -23.91
CA GLU A 214 -2.93 -2.52 -24.33
C GLU A 214 -2.44 -1.64 -25.48
N LYS A 215 -3.31 -1.36 -26.47
CA LYS A 215 -2.96 -0.43 -27.56
C LYS A 215 -2.66 0.96 -27.02
N ILE A 216 -3.46 1.47 -26.09
CA ILE A 216 -3.23 2.79 -25.49
C ILE A 216 -1.89 2.82 -24.72
N VAL A 217 -1.49 1.70 -24.12
CA VAL A 217 -0.24 1.64 -23.34
C VAL A 217 0.98 1.51 -24.24
N PHE A 218 0.93 0.67 -25.27
CA PHE A 218 2.11 0.22 -26.02
C PHE A 218 2.23 0.77 -27.45
N GLU A 219 1.20 1.40 -28.01
CA GLU A 219 1.20 2.02 -29.35
C GLU A 219 1.13 3.54 -29.29
#